data_AF-A0A350ABV0-F1
#
_entry.id   AF-A0A350ABV0-F1
#
_cell.length_a   1.000
_cell.length_b   1.000
_cell.length_c   1.000
_cell.angle_alpha   90.00
_cell.angle_beta   90.00
_cell.angle_gamma   90.00
#
_symmetry.space_group_name_H-M   'P 1'
#
loop_
_entity.id
_entity.type
_entity.pdbx_description
1 polymer ?
#
loop_
_entity_poly.entity_id
_entity_poly.type
_entity_poly.pdbx_seq_one_letter_code
_entity_poly.pdbx_strand_id
1 'polypeptide(L)'
;LPEAPADDRVIRVSSAKKLQGPGWLVFARKGFLSEWRKGRQVAAIDLRAMTGLPGAHNHQNACAAYAATRALGLAPKTIEEGLASYPGLPHRSQTIAEAGGIRYVNDSKATNVDSALKALEAFENIRWICGGLEKDGGLSGLQPGLKNVKKAY
;
A
#
# COMPACT_ATOMS: atom_id res chain seq x y z
N LEU A 1 -4.81 3.25 -28.62
CA LEU A 1 -5.41 2.24 -27.72
C LEU A 1 -4.57 0.97 -27.82
N PRO A 2 -4.34 0.22 -26.73
CA PRO A 2 -3.58 -1.03 -26.81
C PRO A 2 -4.37 -2.08 -27.61
N GLU A 3 -3.72 -2.71 -28.58
CA GLU A 3 -4.39 -3.53 -29.61
C GLU A 3 -4.37 -5.04 -29.30
N ALA A 4 -3.55 -5.51 -28.34
CA ALA A 4 -3.49 -6.94 -27.99
C ALA A 4 -2.94 -7.20 -26.57
N PRO A 5 -3.24 -8.36 -25.96
CA PRO A 5 -2.70 -8.76 -24.64
C PRO A 5 -1.17 -8.87 -24.57
N ALA A 6 -0.49 -8.91 -25.72
CA ALA A 6 0.97 -8.97 -25.84
C ALA A 6 1.64 -7.59 -25.96
N ASP A 7 0.86 -6.50 -25.93
CA ASP A 7 1.37 -5.15 -26.09
C ASP A 7 2.21 -4.72 -24.86
N ASP A 8 3.52 -4.60 -25.06
CA ASP A 8 4.48 -4.18 -24.04
C ASP A 8 4.36 -2.68 -23.67
N ARG A 9 3.51 -1.90 -24.36
CA ARG A 9 3.20 -0.51 -23.97
C ARG A 9 2.31 -0.42 -22.73
N VAL A 10 1.71 -1.54 -22.30
CA VAL A 10 0.86 -1.60 -21.11
C VAL A 10 1.48 -2.53 -20.06
N ILE A 11 1.71 -1.98 -18.86
CA ILE A 11 2.12 -2.77 -17.70
C ILE A 11 0.89 -3.08 -16.86
N ARG A 12 0.58 -4.37 -16.70
CA ARG A 12 -0.52 -4.80 -15.83
C ARG A 12 -0.01 -5.05 -14.41
N VAL A 13 -0.71 -4.47 -13.44
CA VAL A 13 -0.36 -4.55 -12.02
C VAL A 13 -1.39 -5.39 -11.24
N SER A 14 -0.94 -6.27 -10.34
CA SER A 14 -1.83 -6.95 -9.38
C SER A 14 -1.16 -7.26 -8.05
N SER A 15 -1.84 -7.01 -6.93
CA SER A 15 -1.41 -7.45 -5.59
C SER A 15 -2.20 -8.65 -5.06
N ALA A 16 -3.31 -9.02 -5.73
CA ALA A 16 -4.23 -10.04 -5.26
C ALA A 16 -4.00 -11.41 -5.90
N LYS A 17 -3.52 -11.45 -7.15
CA LYS A 17 -3.32 -12.69 -7.90
C LYS A 17 -2.04 -12.65 -8.72
N LYS A 18 -1.46 -13.83 -8.93
CA LYS A 18 -0.39 -14.00 -9.91
C LYS A 18 -0.97 -13.70 -11.29
N LEU A 19 -0.33 -12.78 -12.02
CA LEU A 19 -0.64 -12.54 -13.41
C LEU A 19 0.12 -13.56 -14.27
N GLN A 20 -0.54 -14.06 -15.32
CA GLN A 20 0.02 -14.97 -16.30
C GLN A 20 -0.41 -14.52 -17.70
N GLY A 21 0.32 -14.98 -18.72
CA GLY A 21 0.05 -14.66 -20.12
C GLY A 21 1.10 -13.76 -20.75
N PRO A 22 0.89 -13.39 -22.02
CA PRO A 22 1.82 -12.54 -22.77
C PRO A 22 1.84 -11.10 -22.21
N GLY A 23 2.85 -10.31 -22.57
CA GLY A 23 2.99 -8.89 -22.21
C GLY A 23 3.84 -8.60 -20.98
N TRP A 24 3.74 -7.37 -20.47
CA TRP A 24 4.49 -6.87 -19.32
C TRP A 24 3.61 -6.88 -18.05
N LEU A 25 4.01 -7.70 -17.07
CA LEU A 25 3.25 -7.94 -15.86
C LEU A 25 4.10 -7.59 -14.64
N VAL A 26 3.49 -6.93 -13.67
CA VAL A 26 4.07 -6.69 -12.35
C VAL A 26 3.05 -7.15 -11.32
N PHE A 27 3.45 -8.00 -10.38
CA PHE A 27 2.52 -8.41 -9.33
C PHE A 27 3.21 -8.72 -8.00
N ALA A 28 2.46 -8.55 -6.91
CA ALA A 28 2.89 -8.93 -5.57
C ALA A 28 2.19 -10.22 -5.11
N ARG A 29 2.95 -11.17 -4.57
CA ARG A 29 2.42 -12.39 -3.95
C ARG A 29 3.32 -12.86 -2.82
N LYS A 30 2.72 -13.21 -1.67
CA LYS A 30 3.45 -13.68 -0.47
C LYS A 30 4.62 -12.77 -0.06
N GLY A 31 4.47 -11.46 -0.23
CA GLY A 31 5.49 -10.45 0.09
C GLY A 31 6.56 -10.22 -0.98
N PHE A 32 6.48 -10.90 -2.13
CA PHE A 32 7.41 -10.67 -3.24
C PHE A 32 6.74 -9.90 -4.37
N LEU A 33 7.39 -8.84 -4.85
CA LEU A 33 7.09 -8.20 -6.12
C LEU A 33 7.82 -8.95 -7.24
N SER A 34 7.12 -9.28 -8.33
CA SER A 34 7.69 -9.96 -9.49
C SER A 34 7.38 -9.21 -10.77
N GLU A 35 8.41 -8.98 -11.58
CA GLU A 35 8.28 -8.51 -12.95
C GLU A 35 8.36 -9.71 -13.90
N TRP A 36 7.36 -9.85 -14.76
CA TRP A 36 7.35 -10.82 -15.84
C TRP A 36 7.25 -10.09 -17.17
N ARG A 37 8.07 -10.50 -18.13
CA ARG A 37 8.06 -9.92 -19.48
C ARG A 37 8.38 -11.01 -20.49
N LYS A 38 7.59 -11.09 -21.57
CA LYS A 38 7.73 -12.14 -22.60
C LYS A 38 7.74 -13.55 -21.98
N GLY A 39 6.86 -13.81 -21.02
CA GLY A 39 6.68 -15.13 -20.39
C GLY A 39 7.76 -15.56 -19.38
N ARG A 40 8.79 -14.75 -19.15
CA ARG A 40 9.85 -15.03 -18.17
C ARG A 40 9.83 -14.03 -17.02
N GLN A 41 10.25 -14.47 -15.85
CA GLN A 41 10.51 -13.58 -14.73
C GLN A 41 11.81 -12.80 -14.99
N VAL A 42 11.73 -11.47 -14.93
CA VAL A 42 12.85 -10.55 -15.17
C VAL A 42 13.42 -10.05 -13.85
N ALA A 43 12.57 -9.86 -12.84
CA ALA A 43 12.99 -9.40 -11.52
C ALA A 43 12.09 -9.99 -10.41
N ALA A 44 12.66 -10.06 -9.22
CA ALA A 44 11.98 -10.41 -7.98
C ALA A 44 12.53 -9.50 -6.86
N ILE A 45 11.66 -8.84 -6.11
CA ILE A 45 12.04 -7.99 -4.98
C ILE A 45 11.30 -8.46 -3.74
N ASP A 46 12.00 -8.63 -2.63
CA ASP A 46 11.41 -8.98 -1.34
C ASP A 46 10.91 -7.72 -0.62
N LEU A 47 9.60 -7.52 -0.60
CA LEU A 47 8.99 -6.37 0.07
C LEU A 47 8.89 -6.57 1.59
N ARG A 48 9.08 -7.79 2.11
CA ARG A 48 8.91 -8.08 3.55
C ARG A 48 9.97 -7.41 4.41
N ALA A 49 11.15 -7.15 3.83
CA ALA A 49 12.23 -6.43 4.48
C ALA A 49 12.03 -4.91 4.44
N MET A 50 11.06 -4.40 3.67
CA MET A 50 10.84 -2.96 3.47
C MET A 50 9.88 -2.41 4.51
N THR A 51 10.43 -1.83 5.57
CA THR A 51 9.68 -1.33 6.74
C THR A 51 8.68 -0.22 6.39
N GLY A 52 8.95 0.59 5.36
CA GLY A 52 8.06 1.64 4.88
C GLY A 52 6.89 1.18 4.01
N LEU A 53 6.82 -0.11 3.66
CA LEU A 53 5.79 -0.67 2.78
C LEU A 53 5.02 -1.85 3.42
N PRO A 54 4.52 -1.73 4.67
CA PRO A 54 3.88 -2.85 5.35
C PRO A 54 2.52 -3.20 4.74
N GLY A 55 2.27 -4.50 4.52
CA GLY A 55 0.96 -5.04 4.21
C GLY A 55 0.56 -5.01 2.72
N ALA A 56 -0.54 -5.70 2.41
CA ALA A 56 -0.95 -5.98 1.03
C ALA A 56 -1.28 -4.72 0.20
N HIS A 57 -1.83 -3.68 0.83
CA HIS A 57 -2.14 -2.41 0.15
C HIS A 57 -0.87 -1.67 -0.25
N ASN A 58 0.16 -1.63 0.61
CA ASN A 58 1.44 -1.02 0.25
C ASN A 58 2.21 -1.87 -0.76
N HIS A 59 2.06 -3.18 -0.76
CA HIS A 59 2.61 -4.00 -1.85
C HIS A 59 1.96 -3.66 -3.21
N GLN A 60 0.68 -3.32 -3.24
CA GLN A 60 0.03 -2.82 -4.46
C GLN A 60 0.62 -1.49 -4.89
N ASN A 61 0.82 -0.56 -3.94
CA ASN A 61 1.47 0.72 -4.21
C ASN A 61 2.90 0.53 -4.73
N ALA A 62 3.66 -0.40 -4.15
CA ALA A 62 5.00 -0.77 -4.59
C ALA A 62 4.99 -1.31 -6.02
N CYS A 63 4.04 -2.19 -6.37
CA CYS A 63 3.90 -2.67 -7.75
C CYS A 63 3.55 -1.54 -8.73
N ALA A 64 2.70 -0.59 -8.35
CA ALA A 64 2.36 0.55 -9.19
C ALA A 64 3.55 1.49 -9.38
N ALA A 65 4.28 1.82 -8.30
CA ALA A 65 5.49 2.63 -8.36
C ALA A 65 6.60 1.96 -9.18
N TYR A 66 6.78 0.64 -8.99
CA TYR A 66 7.70 -0.17 -9.78
C TYR A 66 7.33 -0.14 -11.26
N ALA A 67 6.07 -0.38 -11.61
CA ALA A 67 5.62 -0.33 -13.00
C ALA A 67 5.86 1.06 -13.64
N ALA A 68 5.51 2.13 -12.94
CA ALA A 68 5.70 3.50 -13.44
C ALA A 68 7.18 3.83 -13.69
N THR A 69 8.06 3.51 -12.74
CA THR A 69 9.51 3.76 -12.88
C THR A 69 10.17 2.84 -13.91
N ARG A 70 9.73 1.59 -14.03
CA ARG A 70 10.17 0.69 -15.10
C ARG A 70 9.78 1.19 -16.48
N ALA A 71 8.58 1.77 -16.64
CA ALA A 71 8.16 2.38 -17.91
C ALA A 71 9.05 3.57 -18.32
N LEU A 72 9.69 4.24 -17.35
CA LEU A 72 10.67 5.30 -17.56
C LEU A 72 12.10 4.78 -17.81
N GLY A 73 12.30 3.45 -17.83
CA GLY A 73 13.58 2.82 -18.15
C GLY A 73 14.51 2.56 -16.97
N LEU A 74 14.07 2.82 -15.72
CA LEU A 74 14.91 2.55 -14.54
C LEU A 74 15.13 1.04 -14.38
N ALA A 75 16.34 0.64 -13.99
CA ALA A 75 16.68 -0.76 -13.76
C ALA A 75 16.01 -1.30 -12.48
N PRO A 76 15.62 -2.60 -12.42
CA PRO A 76 14.99 -3.19 -11.25
C PRO A 76 15.74 -2.93 -9.93
N LYS A 77 17.08 -3.03 -9.96
CA LYS A 77 17.94 -2.80 -8.79
C LYS A 77 17.84 -1.37 -8.25
N THR A 78 17.85 -0.37 -9.12
CA THR A 78 17.70 1.04 -8.72
C THR A 78 16.34 1.30 -8.07
N ILE A 79 15.29 0.64 -8.58
CA ILE A 79 13.94 0.76 -8.01
C ILE A 79 13.87 0.05 -6.66
N GLU A 80 14.49 -1.12 -6.53
CA GLU A 80 14.60 -1.85 -5.26
C GLU A 80 15.29 -1.00 -4.18
N GLU A 81 16.40 -0.35 -4.50
CA GLU A 81 17.10 0.58 -3.60
C GLU A 81 16.19 1.75 -3.19
N GLY A 82 15.44 2.32 -4.13
CA GLY A 82 14.44 3.36 -3.84
C GLY A 82 13.33 2.90 -2.89
N LEU A 83 12.75 1.72 -3.15
CA LEU A 83 11.72 1.11 -2.30
C LEU A 83 12.26 0.79 -0.90
N ALA A 84 13.51 0.32 -0.80
CA ALA A 84 14.16 0.02 0.48
C ALA A 84 14.46 1.29 1.29
N SER A 85 14.81 2.40 0.63
CA SER A 85 15.08 3.68 1.27
C SER A 85 13.83 4.43 1.73
N TYR A 86 12.65 4.01 1.29
CA TYR A 86 11.40 4.72 1.54
C TYR A 86 10.95 4.55 3.00
N PRO A 87 10.86 5.64 3.79
CA PRO A 87 10.56 5.57 5.21
C PRO A 87 9.07 5.38 5.52
N GLY A 88 8.21 5.29 4.49
CA GLY A 88 6.76 5.45 4.63
C GLY A 88 6.32 6.91 4.46
N LEU A 89 5.02 7.16 4.53
CA LEU A 89 4.49 8.53 4.53
C LEU A 89 4.36 9.05 5.96
N PRO A 90 4.82 10.29 6.23
CA PRO A 90 4.41 11.01 7.42
C PRO A 90 2.89 11.02 7.54
N HIS A 91 2.39 10.93 8.77
CA HIS A 91 0.95 10.97 9.07
C HIS A 91 0.11 9.79 8.56
N ARG A 92 0.72 8.64 8.23
CA ARG A 92 0.01 7.37 7.99
C ARG A 92 0.34 6.37 9.09
N SER A 93 -0.54 6.24 10.08
CA SER A 93 -0.37 5.36 11.25
C SER A 93 1.02 5.50 11.90
N GLN A 94 1.54 6.73 11.92
CA GLN A 94 2.89 7.04 12.36
C GLN A 94 2.93 7.09 13.88
N THR A 95 3.74 6.24 14.53
CA THR A 95 3.99 6.42 15.96
C THR A 95 4.83 7.67 16.18
N ILE A 96 4.28 8.66 16.89
CA ILE A 96 4.93 9.95 17.16
C ILE A 96 5.46 10.05 18.59
N ALA A 97 4.94 9.25 19.51
CA ALA A 97 5.43 9.17 20.89
C ALA A 97 4.96 7.87 21.56
N GLU A 98 5.69 7.45 22.59
CA GLU A 98 5.22 6.49 23.58
C GLU A 98 5.46 7.10 24.98
N ALA A 99 4.42 7.20 25.80
CA ALA A 99 4.52 7.77 27.15
C ALA A 99 3.52 7.10 28.10
N GLY A 100 3.99 6.70 29.28
CA GLY A 100 3.12 6.06 30.29
C GLY A 100 2.45 4.76 29.80
N GLY A 101 3.10 4.01 28.91
CA GLY A 101 2.53 2.81 28.28
C GLY A 101 1.49 3.10 27.19
N ILE A 102 1.29 4.36 26.81
CA ILE A 102 0.37 4.77 25.75
C ILE A 102 1.16 5.12 24.49
N ARG A 103 0.77 4.53 23.37
CA ARG A 103 1.28 4.85 22.04
C ARG A 103 0.44 5.96 21.40
N TYR A 104 1.10 7.00 20.94
CA TYR A 104 0.48 8.12 20.21
C TYR A 104 0.74 7.93 18.72
N VAL A 105 -0.34 7.79 17.96
CA VAL A 105 -0.30 7.53 16.53
C VAL A 105 -0.88 8.72 15.77
N ASN A 106 -0.08 9.30 14.87
CA ASN A 106 -0.53 10.32 13.93
C ASN A 106 -0.99 9.66 12.63
N ASP A 107 -2.30 9.77 12.38
CA ASP A 107 -2.93 9.32 11.15
C ASP A 107 -3.74 10.43 10.48
N SER A 108 -3.26 11.69 10.54
CA SER A 108 -3.99 12.86 10.03
C SER A 108 -4.27 12.84 8.51
N LYS A 109 -3.67 11.91 7.77
CA LYS A 109 -3.97 11.69 6.34
C LYS A 109 -5.14 10.75 6.09
N ALA A 110 -5.75 10.15 7.11
CA ALA A 110 -7.02 9.44 7.00
C ALA A 110 -8.21 10.40 6.78
N THR A 111 -8.17 11.10 5.64
CA THR A 111 -9.16 12.11 5.23
C THR A 111 -10.38 11.51 4.50
N ASN A 112 -10.52 10.18 4.51
CA ASN A 112 -11.65 9.45 3.96
C ASN A 112 -11.94 8.20 4.79
N VAL A 113 -13.16 7.67 4.63
CA VAL A 113 -13.69 6.53 5.39
C VAL A 113 -12.82 5.30 5.27
N ASP A 114 -12.36 4.96 4.05
CA ASP A 114 -11.52 3.77 3.82
C ASP A 114 -10.19 3.86 4.56
N SER A 115 -9.55 5.04 4.54
CA SER A 115 -8.27 5.25 5.22
C SER A 115 -8.43 5.18 6.74
N ALA A 116 -9.49 5.81 7.26
CA ALA A 116 -9.80 5.77 8.70
C ALA A 116 -10.14 4.34 9.14
N LEU A 117 -10.92 3.59 8.36
CA LEU A 117 -11.21 2.18 8.65
C LEU A 117 -9.92 1.36 8.75
N LYS A 118 -8.99 1.52 7.79
CA LYS A 118 -7.72 0.78 7.80
C LYS A 118 -6.88 1.09 9.03
N ALA A 119 -6.89 2.33 9.51
CA ALA A 119 -6.21 2.69 10.74
C ALA A 119 -6.90 2.10 11.98
N LEU A 120 -8.23 2.14 12.05
CA LEU A 120 -8.98 1.54 13.16
C LEU A 120 -8.83 0.01 13.22
N GLU A 121 -8.68 -0.66 12.07
CA GLU A 121 -8.42 -2.10 12.00
C GLU A 121 -6.97 -2.48 12.37
N ALA A 122 -6.02 -1.53 12.30
CA ALA A 122 -4.60 -1.80 12.55
C ALA A 122 -4.22 -1.82 14.03
N PHE A 123 -5.08 -1.30 14.92
CA PHE A 123 -4.82 -1.18 16.35
C PHE A 123 -6.02 -1.68 17.17
N GLU A 124 -5.75 -1.99 18.43
CA GLU A 124 -6.76 -2.35 19.43
C GLU A 124 -6.76 -1.32 20.56
N ASN A 125 -7.86 -1.25 21.32
CA ASN A 125 -8.00 -0.37 22.50
C ASN A 125 -7.75 1.13 22.23
N ILE A 126 -8.40 1.66 21.20
CA ILE A 126 -8.15 2.99 20.65
C ILE A 126 -8.95 4.07 21.41
N ARG A 127 -8.29 5.17 21.77
CA ARG A 127 -8.93 6.47 22.03
C ARG A 127 -8.79 7.32 20.78
N TRP A 128 -9.90 7.55 20.08
CA TRP A 128 -9.88 8.13 18.74
C TRP A 128 -10.22 9.62 18.79
N ILE A 129 -9.34 10.46 18.23
CA ILE A 129 -9.64 11.87 17.98
C ILE A 129 -10.13 11.95 16.54
N CYS A 130 -11.40 12.28 16.35
CA CYS A 130 -12.06 12.25 15.06
C CYS A 130 -12.81 13.55 14.81
N GLY A 131 -12.87 13.97 13.55
CA GLY A 131 -13.52 15.23 13.20
C GLY A 131 -13.07 15.73 11.83
N GLY A 132 -13.72 16.79 11.37
CA GLY A 132 -13.51 17.38 10.05
C GLY A 132 -14.81 17.44 9.24
N LEU A 133 -14.69 17.69 7.95
CA LEU A 133 -15.82 17.75 7.03
C LEU A 133 -16.23 16.34 6.59
N GLU A 134 -17.49 15.98 6.82
CA GLU A 134 -18.06 14.73 6.33
C GLU A 134 -18.08 14.71 4.80
N LYS A 135 -17.63 13.60 4.21
CA LYS A 135 -17.71 13.34 2.76
C LYS A 135 -18.92 12.46 2.46
N ASP A 136 -19.34 12.46 1.20
CA ASP A 136 -20.44 11.61 0.71
C ASP A 136 -20.26 10.13 1.13
N GLY A 137 -21.32 9.53 1.65
CA GLY A 137 -21.34 8.16 2.18
C GLY A 137 -21.25 8.06 3.71
N GLY A 138 -20.92 9.16 4.39
CA GLY A 138 -20.91 9.28 5.84
C GLY A 138 -20.02 8.28 6.57
N LEU A 139 -20.31 8.01 7.84
CA LEU A 139 -19.43 7.20 8.71
C LEU A 139 -19.77 5.70 8.72
N SER A 140 -20.77 5.27 7.95
CA SER A 140 -21.28 3.89 7.95
C SER A 140 -20.19 2.85 7.65
N GLY A 141 -19.27 3.16 6.73
CA GLY A 141 -18.15 2.29 6.37
C GLY A 141 -17.14 2.03 7.49
N LEU A 142 -17.19 2.80 8.59
CA LEU A 142 -16.29 2.60 9.74
C LEU A 142 -16.76 1.50 10.70
N GLN A 143 -18.03 1.06 10.62
CA GLN A 143 -18.62 0.11 11.58
C GLN A 143 -17.72 -1.10 11.90
N PRO A 144 -17.05 -1.76 10.93
CA PRO A 144 -16.19 -2.90 11.23
C PRO A 144 -15.01 -2.56 12.16
N GLY A 145 -14.49 -1.34 12.09
CA GLY A 145 -13.36 -0.85 12.89
C GLY A 145 -13.76 -0.27 14.26
N LEU A 146 -15.01 0.16 14.44
CA LEU A 146 -15.46 0.80 15.68
C LEU A 146 -15.36 -0.11 16.91
N LYS A 147 -15.37 -1.44 16.74
CA LYS A 147 -15.14 -2.41 17.82
C LYS A 147 -13.81 -2.21 18.55
N ASN A 148 -12.82 -1.61 17.90
CA ASN A 148 -11.51 -1.33 18.48
C ASN A 148 -11.46 0.01 19.24
N VAL A 149 -12.50 0.85 19.11
CA VAL A 149 -12.57 2.19 19.72
C VAL A 149 -13.23 2.12 21.09
N LYS A 150 -12.50 2.55 22.13
CA LYS A 150 -13.00 2.64 23.51
C LYS A 150 -13.70 3.97 23.79
N LYS A 151 -13.24 5.05 23.13
CA LYS A 151 -13.83 6.37 23.22
C LYS A 151 -13.42 7.20 22.00
N ALA A 152 -14.38 7.93 21.45
CA ALA A 152 -14.15 8.94 20.42
C ALA A 152 -14.27 10.35 21.04
N TYR A 153 -13.51 11.30 20.49
CA TYR A 153 -13.51 12.72 20.82
C TYR A 153 -13.71 13.53 19.55
#